data_AF-A0A936NG20-F1
#
_entry.id   AF-A0A936NG20-F1
#
_cell.length_a   1.000
_cell.length_b   1.000
_cell.length_c   1.000
_cell.angle_alpha   90.00
_cell.angle_beta   90.00
_cell.angle_gamma   90.00
#
_symmetry.space_group_name_H-M   'P 1'
#
loop_
_entity.id
_entity.type
_entity.pdbx_description
1 polymer ?
#
loop_
_entity_poly.entity_id
_entity_poly.type
_entity_poly.pdbx_seq_one_letter_code
_entity_poly.pdbx_strand_id
1 'polypeptide(L)'
;MRNVRPEEAKAIIFAQHFADTGGHPKSYAYDSLVDEYGSESAQVMLSAAQVMLAGNVYGIPLSAFQSRLRNMPFPDSSLPYELGMLAVGPAILPIASIHGALRGLIGRPNERFDREPETIS
;
A
#
# COMPACT_ATOMS: atom_id res chain seq x y z
N MET A 1 22.22 -5.01 6.00
CA MET A 1 21.44 -4.83 7.25
C MET A 1 22.40 -4.88 8.43
N ARG A 2 22.82 -3.73 8.96
CA ARG A 2 23.73 -3.65 10.11
C ARG A 2 23.10 -2.60 11.04
N ASN A 3 22.49 -3.03 12.15
CA ASN A 3 21.67 -2.26 13.11
C ASN A 3 20.15 -2.23 12.84
N VAL A 4 19.51 -3.39 12.74
CA VAL A 4 18.05 -3.52 12.90
C VAL A 4 17.83 -4.36 14.16
N ARG A 5 17.04 -3.88 15.11
CA ARG A 5 16.69 -4.70 16.28
C ARG A 5 15.85 -5.90 15.81
N PRO A 6 15.97 -7.08 16.42
CA PRO A 6 15.20 -8.26 16.02
C PRO A 6 13.69 -7.98 15.94
N GLU A 7 13.20 -7.15 16.86
CA GLU A 7 11.83 -6.60 16.88
C GLU A 7 11.51 -5.94 15.53
N GLU A 8 12.23 -4.88 15.16
CA GLU A 8 12.06 -4.08 13.93
C GLU A 8 12.17 -4.89 12.63
N ALA A 9 12.86 -6.03 12.65
CA ALA A 9 12.99 -6.88 11.48
C ALA A 9 11.64 -7.45 11.03
N LYS A 10 10.75 -7.81 11.97
CA LYS A 10 9.39 -8.32 11.63
C LYS A 10 8.57 -7.26 10.90
N ALA A 11 8.61 -6.01 11.37
CA ALA A 11 7.94 -4.88 10.72
C ALA A 11 8.43 -4.66 9.28
N ILE A 12 9.74 -4.73 9.06
CA ILE A 12 10.36 -4.53 7.75
C ILE A 12 9.96 -5.65 6.79
N ILE A 13 10.00 -6.92 7.25
CA ILE A 13 9.61 -8.07 6.44
C ILE A 13 8.12 -7.98 6.06
N PHE A 14 7.25 -7.57 7.00
CA PHE A 14 5.85 -7.33 6.68
C PHE A 14 5.67 -6.24 5.65
N ALA A 15 6.35 -5.09 5.80
CA ALA A 15 6.24 -4.00 4.83
C ALA A 15 6.70 -4.44 3.43
N GLN A 16 7.74 -5.27 3.35
CA GLN A 16 8.17 -5.89 2.10
C GLN A 16 7.09 -6.80 1.52
N HIS A 17 6.55 -7.72 2.33
CA HIS A 17 5.45 -8.61 1.91
C HIS A 17 4.21 -7.84 1.47
N PHE A 18 3.88 -6.75 2.16
CA PHE A 18 2.78 -5.85 1.82
C PHE A 18 3.00 -5.19 0.45
N ALA A 19 4.21 -4.73 0.17
CA ALA A 19 4.57 -4.14 -1.12
C ALA A 19 4.53 -5.18 -2.25
N ASP A 20 5.10 -6.37 -2.02
CA ASP A 20 5.18 -7.45 -3.02
C ASP A 20 3.80 -8.01 -3.39
N THR A 21 2.83 -7.95 -2.46
CA THR A 21 1.43 -8.37 -2.68
C THR A 21 0.54 -7.25 -3.21
N GLY A 22 1.09 -6.08 -3.54
CA GLY A 22 0.30 -4.95 -4.03
C GLY A 22 -0.74 -4.46 -3.01
N GLY A 23 -0.41 -4.54 -1.72
CA GLY A 23 -1.27 -4.11 -0.61
C GLY A 23 -2.28 -5.14 -0.11
N HIS A 24 -2.12 -6.42 -0.48
CA HIS A 24 -2.96 -7.54 -0.03
C HIS A 24 -2.13 -8.53 0.81
N PRO A 25 -1.67 -8.14 2.01
CA PRO A 25 -0.87 -9.02 2.85
C PRO A 25 -1.72 -10.24 3.27
N LYS A 26 -1.06 -11.39 3.43
CA LYS A 26 -1.71 -12.59 3.95
C LYS A 26 -2.05 -12.41 5.43
N SER A 27 -3.14 -13.03 5.90
CA SER A 27 -3.59 -12.91 7.30
C SER A 27 -2.49 -13.27 8.31
N TYR A 28 -1.78 -14.38 8.09
CA TYR A 28 -0.69 -14.80 8.99
C TYR A 28 0.43 -13.76 9.13
N ALA A 29 0.67 -12.95 8.09
CA ALA A 29 1.72 -11.94 8.12
C ALA A 29 1.31 -10.77 9.02
N TYR A 30 0.02 -10.40 9.01
CA TYR A 30 -0.52 -9.41 9.92
C TYR A 30 -0.63 -9.95 11.35
N ASP A 31 -1.06 -11.19 11.53
CA ASP A 31 -1.15 -11.83 12.85
C ASP A 31 0.22 -11.86 13.54
N SER A 32 1.29 -12.18 12.79
CA SER A 32 2.66 -12.15 13.32
C SER A 32 3.13 -10.77 13.80
N LEU A 33 2.50 -9.71 13.30
CA LEU A 33 2.74 -8.32 13.67
C LEU A 33 1.96 -7.94 14.94
N VAL A 34 0.73 -8.42 15.04
CA VAL A 34 -0.10 -8.29 16.25
C VAL A 34 0.55 -9.00 17.43
N ASP A 35 1.10 -10.20 17.21
CA ASP A 35 1.78 -10.98 18.25
C ASP A 35 3.02 -10.28 18.82
N GLU A 36 3.76 -9.54 17.98
CA GLU A 36 5.00 -8.85 18.38
C GLU A 36 4.73 -7.46 18.97
N TYR A 37 3.83 -6.69 18.36
CA TYR A 37 3.66 -5.24 18.64
C TYR A 37 2.33 -4.87 19.29
N GLY A 38 1.41 -5.83 19.41
CA GLY A 38 0.03 -5.58 19.82
C GLY A 38 -0.85 -5.10 18.67
N SER A 39 -2.16 -5.24 18.86
CA SER A 39 -3.17 -4.94 17.83
C SER A 39 -3.18 -3.47 17.42
N GLU A 40 -3.07 -2.55 18.37
CA GLU A 40 -3.10 -1.10 18.10
C GLU A 40 -1.90 -0.67 17.24
N SER A 41 -0.69 -1.06 17.64
CA SER A 41 0.53 -0.79 16.88
C SER A 41 0.50 -1.41 15.48
N ALA A 42 0.08 -2.68 15.38
CA ALA A 42 -0.02 -3.38 14.09
C ALA A 42 -1.00 -2.67 13.14
N GLN A 43 -2.12 -2.16 13.65
CA GLN A 43 -3.09 -1.41 12.88
C GLN A 43 -2.51 -0.07 12.37
N VAL A 44 -1.76 0.64 13.21
CA VAL A 44 -1.06 1.88 12.81
C VAL A 44 -0.04 1.58 11.71
N MET A 45 0.71 0.49 11.83
CA MET A 45 1.73 0.08 10.86
C MET A 45 1.12 -0.32 9.51
N LEU A 46 0.01 -1.07 9.52
CA LEU A 46 -0.75 -1.39 8.32
C LEU A 46 -1.26 -0.11 7.63
N SER A 47 -1.81 0.81 8.40
CA SER A 47 -2.31 2.10 7.88
C SER A 47 -1.17 2.92 7.27
N ALA A 48 0.00 2.96 7.90
CA ALA A 48 1.18 3.64 7.37
C ALA A 48 1.64 3.02 6.05
N ALA A 49 1.68 1.68 5.96
CA ALA A 49 2.03 0.97 4.72
C ALA A 49 1.05 1.26 3.58
N GLN A 50 -0.26 1.33 3.87
CA GLN A 50 -1.29 1.69 2.89
C GLN A 50 -1.12 3.11 2.37
N VAL A 51 -0.84 4.08 3.25
CA VAL A 51 -0.58 5.48 2.87
C VAL A 51 0.68 5.59 2.01
N MET A 52 1.75 4.86 2.37
CA MET A 52 2.98 4.82 1.57
C MET A 52 2.74 4.21 0.18
N LEU A 53 1.99 3.12 0.09
CA LEU A 53 1.63 2.49 -1.19
C LEU A 53 0.83 3.46 -2.07
N ALA A 54 -0.18 4.12 -1.50
CA ALA A 54 -0.95 5.14 -2.23
C ALA A 54 -0.04 6.28 -2.70
N GLY A 55 0.85 6.77 -1.83
CA GLY A 55 1.84 7.79 -2.17
C GLY A 55 2.72 7.38 -3.35
N ASN A 56 3.20 6.14 -3.38
CA ASN A 56 4.03 5.62 -4.47
C ASN A 56 3.25 5.49 -5.78
N VAL A 57 2.00 5.03 -5.73
CA VAL A 57 1.12 4.92 -6.90
C VAL A 57 0.93 6.27 -7.60
N TYR A 58 0.84 7.38 -6.85
CA TYR A 58 0.70 8.71 -7.46
C TYR A 58 2.04 9.41 -7.71
N GLY A 59 3.02 9.24 -6.82
CA GLY A 59 4.30 9.94 -6.86
C GLY A 59 5.24 9.43 -7.95
N ILE A 60 5.30 8.12 -8.19
CA ILE A 60 6.20 7.55 -9.21
C ILE A 60 5.82 8.05 -10.62
N PRO A 61 4.55 8.01 -11.07
CA PRO A 61 4.17 8.60 -12.36
C PRO A 61 4.39 10.11 -12.44
N LEU A 62 4.11 10.84 -11.36
CA LEU A 62 4.33 12.29 -11.30
C LEU A 62 5.82 12.64 -11.48
N SER A 63 6.70 11.92 -10.80
CA SER A 63 8.15 12.10 -10.93
C SER A 63 8.67 11.70 -12.32
N ALA A 64 8.15 10.61 -12.90
CA ALA A 64 8.48 10.21 -14.28
C ALA A 64 8.08 11.31 -15.29
N PHE A 65 6.89 11.87 -15.15
CA PHE A 65 6.41 12.99 -15.98
C PHE A 65 7.28 14.24 -15.81
N GLN A 66 7.61 14.62 -14.56
CA GLN A 66 8.53 15.74 -14.30
C GLN A 66 9.92 15.51 -14.90
N SER A 67 10.42 14.27 -14.91
CA SER A 67 11.71 13.92 -15.49
C SER A 67 11.70 14.04 -17.02
N ARG A 68 10.59 13.69 -17.68
CA ARG A 68 10.40 13.95 -19.12
C ARG A 68 10.42 15.44 -19.46
N LEU A 69 9.77 16.28 -18.64
CA LEU A 69 9.82 17.75 -18.83
C LEU A 69 11.25 18.31 -18.70
N ARG A 70 12.15 17.58 -18.03
CA ARG A 70 13.58 17.91 -17.88
C ARG A 70 14.49 17.18 -18.87
N ASN A 71 13.94 16.55 -19.92
CA ASN A 71 14.67 15.77 -20.93
C ASN A 71 15.46 14.55 -20.40
N MET A 72 15.03 13.97 -19.26
CA MET A 72 15.58 12.71 -18.73
C MET A 72 14.48 11.64 -18.63
N PRO A 73 13.99 11.08 -19.75
CA PRO A 73 12.91 10.09 -19.72
C PRO A 73 13.36 8.78 -19.08
N PHE A 74 12.47 8.14 -18.32
CA PHE A 74 12.67 6.76 -17.86
C PHE A 74 12.47 5.79 -19.02
N PRO A 75 13.36 4.79 -19.21
CA PRO A 75 13.26 3.83 -20.32
C PRO A 75 12.00 2.95 -20.26
N ASP A 76 11.53 2.64 -19.04
CA ASP A 76 10.47 1.65 -18.79
C ASP A 76 9.06 2.25 -18.66
N SER A 77 8.88 3.55 -18.93
CA SER A 77 7.57 4.20 -18.85
C SER A 77 7.13 4.74 -20.22
N SER A 78 5.82 4.75 -20.47
CA SER A 78 5.24 5.30 -21.71
C SER A 78 4.45 6.58 -21.42
N LEU A 79 4.61 7.57 -22.30
CA LEU A 79 3.93 8.88 -22.24
C LEU A 79 2.41 8.80 -21.99
N PRO A 80 1.63 7.95 -22.69
CA PRO A 80 0.19 7.83 -22.45
C PRO A 80 -0.16 7.15 -21.11
N TYR A 81 0.69 6.25 -20.61
CA TYR A 81 0.49 5.64 -19.29
C TYR A 81 0.70 6.66 -18.16
N GLU A 82 1.76 7.47 -18.27
CA GLU A 82 2.05 8.55 -17.30
C GLU A 82 0.94 9.60 -17.27
N LEU A 83 0.51 10.09 -18.44
CA LEU A 83 -0.59 11.06 -18.56
C LEU A 83 -1.94 10.48 -18.12
N GLY A 84 -2.20 9.20 -18.42
CA GLY A 84 -3.41 8.50 -17.97
C GLY A 84 -3.48 8.40 -16.45
N MET A 85 -2.40 7.97 -15.79
CA MET A 85 -2.33 7.94 -14.31
C MET A 85 -2.44 9.34 -13.69
N LEU A 86 -1.80 10.35 -14.28
CA LEU A 86 -1.85 11.73 -13.78
C LEU A 86 -3.21 12.40 -13.98
N ALA A 87 -3.94 12.09 -15.05
CA ALA A 87 -5.27 12.63 -15.30
C ALA A 87 -6.34 11.91 -14.48
N VAL A 88 -6.23 10.60 -14.32
CA VAL A 88 -7.23 9.76 -13.64
C VAL A 88 -7.00 9.75 -12.12
N GLY A 89 -5.76 9.77 -11.65
CA GLY A 89 -5.41 9.66 -10.23
C GLY A 89 -6.04 10.72 -9.31
N PRO A 90 -5.93 12.03 -9.64
CA PRO A 90 -6.58 13.10 -8.89
C PRO A 90 -8.10 13.04 -8.92
N ALA A 91 -8.70 12.38 -9.92
CA ALA A 91 -10.15 12.18 -10.00
C ALA A 91 -10.61 10.97 -9.17
N ILE A 92 -9.81 9.89 -9.11
CA ILE A 92 -10.12 8.70 -8.32
C ILE A 92 -9.99 8.96 -6.82
N LEU A 93 -8.99 9.73 -6.38
CA LEU A 93 -8.78 10.02 -4.96
C LEU A 93 -10.00 10.59 -4.21
N PRO A 94 -10.67 11.66 -4.68
CA PRO A 94 -11.86 12.19 -4.02
C PRO A 94 -13.03 11.19 -4.09
N ILE A 95 -13.19 10.47 -5.21
CA ILE A 95 -14.24 9.45 -5.35
C ILE A 95 -14.02 8.30 -4.36
N ALA A 96 -12.80 7.79 -4.25
CA ALA A 96 -12.42 6.73 -3.33
C ALA A 96 -12.50 7.18 -1.87
N SER A 97 -12.12 8.43 -1.57
CA SER A 97 -12.21 9.01 -0.23
C SER A 97 -13.66 9.17 0.20
N ILE A 98 -14.54 9.65 -0.69
CA ILE A 98 -15.98 9.75 -0.45
C ILE A 98 -16.56 8.34 -0.26
N HIS A 99 -16.25 7.40 -1.15
CA HIS A 99 -16.72 6.02 -1.06
C HIS A 99 -16.27 5.33 0.25
N GLY A 100 -15.01 5.54 0.65
CA GLY A 100 -14.44 5.03 1.90
C GLY A 100 -15.10 5.67 3.12
N ALA A 101 -15.31 6.99 3.13
CA ALA A 101 -16.00 7.69 4.21
C ALA A 101 -17.45 7.21 4.37
N LEU A 102 -18.19 7.06 3.26
CA LEU A 102 -19.53 6.47 3.26
C LEU A 102 -19.52 5.03 3.80
N ARG A 103 -18.53 4.22 3.42
CA ARG A 103 -18.41 2.84 3.89
C ARG A 103 -18.03 2.73 5.37
N GLY A 104 -17.22 3.66 5.86
CA GLY A 104 -16.87 3.82 7.28
C GLY A 104 -18.08 4.22 8.13
N LEU A 105 -18.93 5.13 7.62
CA LEU A 105 -20.21 5.48 8.26
C LEU A 105 -21.19 4.29 8.33
N ILE A 106 -21.09 3.35 7.39
CA ILE A 106 -21.90 2.11 7.35
C ILE A 106 -21.30 1.01 8.26
N GLY A 107 -20.16 1.24 8.91
CA GLY A 107 -19.57 0.33 9.90
C GLY A 107 -18.96 -0.94 9.31
N ARG A 108 -18.55 -0.93 8.03
CA ARG A 108 -17.86 -2.09 7.42
C ARG A 108 -16.35 -2.02 7.68
N PRO A 109 -15.72 -3.08 8.23
CA PRO A 109 -14.29 -3.10 8.48
C PRO A 109 -13.49 -3.01 7.16
N ASN A 110 -12.38 -2.27 7.20
CA ASN A 110 -11.48 -2.02 6.06
C ASN A 110 -10.41 -3.12 5.89
N GLU A 111 -10.57 -4.24 6.58
CA GLU A 111 -9.63 -5.36 6.56
C GLU A 111 -9.92 -6.26 5.37
N ARG A 112 -9.16 -6.08 4.29
CA ARG A 112 -9.09 -7.03 3.17
C ARG A 112 -7.83 -7.86 3.33
N PHE A 113 -7.92 -8.91 4.14
CA PHE A 113 -6.92 -9.97 4.14
C PHE A 113 -7.31 -11.01 3.10
N ASP A 114 -6.36 -11.43 2.28
CA ASP A 114 -6.54 -12.63 1.45
C ASP A 114 -6.66 -13.81 2.41
N ARG A 115 -7.89 -14.30 2.58
CA ARG A 115 -8.14 -15.57 3.27
C ARG A 115 -7.67 -16.67 2.33
N GLU A 116 -6.68 -17.46 2.75
CA GLU A 116 -6.48 -18.75 2.09
C GLU A 116 -7.79 -19.53 2.17
N PRO A 117 -8.22 -20.22 1.09
CA PRO A 117 -9.40 -21.05 1.15
C PRO A 117 -9.17 -22.08 2.27
N GLU A 118 -10.13 -22.17 3.20
CA GLU A 118 -10.15 -23.23 4.21
C GLU A 118 -9.99 -24.57 3.48
N THR A 119 -8.82 -25.19 3.59
CA THR A 119 -8.66 -26.59 3.24
C THR A 119 -9.48 -27.38 4.25
N ILE A 120 -10.71 -27.70 3.84
CA ILE A 120 -11.55 -28.71 4.47
C ILE A 120 -10.76 -30.02 4.43
N SER A 121 -10.36 -30.48 5.62
CA SER A 121 -9.96 -31.85 6.03
C SER A 121 -9.16 -32.70 5.04
#